data_AF-A0A842YE68-F1
#
_entry.id   AF-A0A842YE68-F1
#
_cell.length_a   1.000
_cell.length_b   1.000
_cell.length_c   1.000
_cell.angle_alpha   90.00
_cell.angle_beta   90.00
_cell.angle_gamma   90.00
#
_symmetry.space_group_name_H-M   'P 1'
#
loop_
_entity.id
_entity.type
_entity.pdbx_description
1 polymer ?
#
loop_
_entity_poly.entity_id
_entity_poly.type
_entity_poly.pdbx_seq_one_letter_code
_entity_poly.pdbx_strand_id
1 'polypeptide(L)'
;AENSGIGWRGKNQLIIHEKFSCAIRFASIITAMPLEHGEKKELMCCDCTACEDACGFIKHRDILPDYRENCHRYIQFLKSKGIEKDICGKCIKACYRSSIFKDHFSL
;
A
#
# COMPACT_ATOMS: atom_id res chain seq x y z
N ALA A 1 -8.88 -9.21 0.50
CA ALA A 1 -8.38 -8.08 1.32
C ALA A 1 -9.30 -6.87 1.21
N GLU A 2 -9.41 -6.23 0.04
CA GLU A 2 -10.36 -5.11 -0.15
C GLU A 2 -11.82 -5.55 0.02
N ASN A 3 -12.22 -6.62 -0.66
CA ASN A 3 -13.57 -7.20 -0.56
C ASN A 3 -13.83 -7.97 0.75
N SER A 4 -12.87 -7.99 1.69
CA SER A 4 -13.03 -8.65 2.97
C SER A 4 -13.09 -7.65 4.13
N GLY A 5 -13.27 -6.36 3.83
CA GLY A 5 -13.41 -5.30 4.83
C GLY A 5 -12.18 -5.00 5.68
N ILE A 6 -10.99 -5.51 5.31
CA ILE A 6 -9.77 -5.31 6.10
C ILE A 6 -9.33 -3.85 6.08
N GLY A 7 -9.62 -3.12 5.00
CA GLY A 7 -9.16 -1.75 4.81
C GLY A 7 -9.62 -1.19 3.48
N TRP A 8 -9.14 0.00 3.16
CA TRP A 8 -9.43 0.68 1.90
C TRP A 8 -8.22 0.70 0.98
N ARG A 9 -8.45 0.86 -0.32
CA ARG A 9 -7.36 1.04 -1.30
C ARG A 9 -6.76 2.44 -1.17
N GLY A 10 -5.47 2.52 -0.86
CA GLY A 10 -4.74 3.79 -0.82
C GLY A 10 -4.28 4.28 -2.20
N LYS A 11 -3.86 5.54 -2.30
CA LYS A 11 -3.24 6.11 -3.53
C LYS A 11 -1.96 5.37 -3.93
N ASN A 12 -1.25 4.78 -2.96
CA ASN A 12 -0.11 3.89 -3.18
C ASN A 12 -0.48 2.47 -3.65
N GLN A 13 -1.78 2.21 -3.89
CA GLN A 13 -2.34 0.95 -4.38
C GLN A 13 -2.26 -0.23 -3.39
N LEU A 14 -1.84 0.01 -2.15
CA LEU A 14 -1.89 -0.95 -1.05
C LEU A 14 -3.22 -0.83 -0.29
N ILE A 15 -3.55 -1.84 0.51
CA ILE A 15 -4.67 -1.77 1.45
C ILE A 15 -4.18 -1.10 2.73
N ILE A 16 -4.87 -0.05 3.17
CA ILE A 16 -4.59 0.67 4.41
C ILE A 16 -5.59 0.20 5.47
N HIS A 17 -5.09 -0.32 6.58
CA HIS A 17 -5.86 -0.62 7.77
C HIS A 17 -5.88 0.59 8.71
N GLU A 18 -7.00 0.81 9.38
CA GLU A 18 -7.20 1.96 10.29
C GLU A 18 -6.16 2.05 11.42
N LYS A 19 -5.75 0.90 11.95
CA LYS A 19 -4.73 0.80 13.00
C LYS A 19 -3.30 0.53 12.51
N PHE A 20 -3.12 -0.28 11.45
CA PHE A 20 -1.80 -0.82 11.09
C PHE A 20 -1.22 -0.20 9.82
N SER A 21 -1.89 0.85 9.29
CA SER A 21 -1.53 1.46 8.01
C SER A 21 -1.49 0.41 6.88
N CYS A 22 -0.62 0.60 5.88
CA CYS A 22 -0.38 -0.35 4.80
C CYS A 22 0.87 -1.23 5.03
N ALA A 23 1.38 -1.31 6.26
CA ALA A 23 2.51 -2.15 6.62
C ALA A 23 2.07 -3.59 7.00
N ILE A 24 1.20 -4.19 6.19
CA ILE A 24 0.57 -5.49 6.43
C ILE A 24 0.85 -6.43 5.26
N ARG A 25 1.14 -7.70 5.55
CA ARG A 25 1.19 -8.77 4.55
C ARG A 25 -0.11 -9.57 4.63
N PHE A 26 -0.70 -9.84 3.48
CA PHE A 26 -1.91 -10.65 3.39
C PHE A 26 -1.57 -12.09 2.99
N ALA A 27 -2.37 -13.01 3.51
CA ALA A 27 -2.51 -14.37 3.03
C ALA A 27 -3.99 -14.64 2.79
N SER A 28 -4.31 -15.64 1.97
CA SER A 28 -5.68 -16.04 1.65
C SER A 28 -5.80 -17.55 1.69
N ILE A 29 -6.95 -18.03 2.18
CA ILE A 29 -7.32 -19.44 2.16
C ILE A 29 -8.57 -19.56 1.29
N ILE A 30 -8.56 -20.53 0.37
CA ILE A 30 -9.72 -20.88 -0.44
C ILE A 30 -10.47 -22.01 0.27
N THR A 31 -11.76 -21.84 0.48
CA THR A 31 -12.62 -22.82 1.16
C THR A 31 -14.01 -22.84 0.54
N ALA A 32 -14.69 -23.99 0.62
CA ALA A 32 -16.10 -24.14 0.24
C ALA A 32 -17.07 -23.80 1.37
N MET A 33 -16.55 -23.51 2.58
CA MET A 33 -17.37 -23.18 3.73
C MET A 33 -18.16 -21.87 3.48
N PRO A 34 -19.48 -21.84 3.72
CA PRO A 34 -20.29 -20.64 3.52
C PRO A 34 -20.03 -19.65 4.67
N LEU A 35 -19.06 -18.76 4.47
CA LEU A 35 -18.72 -17.69 5.41
C LEU A 35 -19.47 -16.42 5.08
N GLU A 36 -19.75 -15.61 6.10
CA GLU A 36 -20.22 -14.24 5.90
C GLU A 36 -19.17 -13.42 5.15
N HIS A 37 -19.62 -12.67 4.14
CA HIS A 37 -18.75 -11.83 3.34
C HIS A 37 -18.51 -10.50 4.03
N GLY A 38 -17.26 -10.03 4.00
CA GLY A 38 -16.95 -8.66 4.41
C GLY A 38 -17.41 -7.64 3.37
N GLU A 39 -17.54 -6.39 3.79
CA GLU A 39 -17.91 -5.28 2.92
C GLU A 39 -16.70 -4.43 2.55
N LYS A 40 -16.70 -3.88 1.33
CA LYS A 40 -15.63 -3.00 0.88
C LYS A 40 -15.69 -1.67 1.64
N LYS A 41 -14.59 -1.28 2.29
CA LYS A 41 -14.49 0.03 2.95
C LYS A 41 -14.36 1.17 1.92
N GLU A 42 -14.90 2.33 2.26
CA GLU A 42 -14.80 3.55 1.46
C GLU A 42 -13.36 4.06 1.31
N LEU A 43 -13.09 4.81 0.25
CA LEU A 43 -11.77 5.38 -0.01
C LEU A 43 -11.50 6.56 0.91
N MET A 44 -10.63 6.38 1.91
CA MET A 44 -10.37 7.41 2.93
C MET A 44 -9.18 8.33 2.64
N CYS A 45 -8.41 8.13 1.56
CA CYS A 45 -7.20 8.93 1.34
C CYS A 45 -7.47 10.43 1.11
N CYS A 46 -8.63 10.80 0.56
CA CYS A 46 -9.02 12.18 0.28
C CYS A 46 -7.86 13.00 -0.35
N ASP A 47 -7.55 14.16 0.25
CA ASP A 47 -6.48 15.06 -0.21
C ASP A 47 -5.07 14.68 0.25
N CYS A 48 -4.90 13.57 0.97
CA CYS A 48 -3.58 13.14 1.42
C CYS A 48 -2.67 12.77 0.24
N THR A 49 -1.48 13.37 0.16
CA THR A 49 -0.47 13.12 -0.90
C THR A 49 0.80 12.45 -0.37
N ALA A 50 0.87 12.07 0.91
CA ALA A 50 2.11 11.64 1.57
C ALA A 50 2.93 10.58 0.79
N CYS A 51 2.25 9.58 0.20
CA CYS A 51 2.91 8.55 -0.58
C CYS A 51 3.34 9.00 -1.99
N GLU A 52 2.62 9.95 -2.59
CA GLU A 52 2.93 10.57 -3.88
C GLU A 52 4.15 11.49 -3.72
N ASP A 53 4.21 12.26 -2.64
CA ASP A 53 5.35 13.13 -2.30
C ASP A 53 6.64 12.32 -2.08
N ALA A 54 6.52 11.11 -1.54
CA ALA A 54 7.66 10.22 -1.30
C ALA A 54 8.09 9.38 -2.51
N CYS A 55 7.24 9.25 -3.54
CA CYS A 55 7.48 8.33 -4.65
C CYS A 55 6.97 8.87 -5.99
N GLY A 56 7.92 9.26 -6.85
CA GLY A 56 7.64 9.73 -8.21
C GLY A 56 6.85 8.74 -9.07
N PHE A 57 7.03 7.42 -8.88
CA PHE A 57 6.25 6.42 -9.61
C PHE A 57 4.76 6.46 -9.26
N ILE A 58 4.40 6.75 -8.01
CA ILE A 58 3.01 6.90 -7.60
C ILE A 58 2.47 8.25 -8.07
N LYS A 59 3.26 9.32 -7.90
CA LYS A 59 2.90 10.69 -8.32
C LYS A 59 2.64 10.82 -9.82
N HIS A 60 3.40 10.11 -10.63
CA HIS A 60 3.32 10.16 -12.10
C HIS A 60 2.71 8.90 -12.71
N ARG A 61 1.95 8.12 -11.92
CA ARG A 61 1.41 6.82 -12.37
C ARG A 61 0.56 6.91 -13.63
N ASP A 62 -0.10 8.04 -13.86
CA ASP A 62 -1.02 8.24 -14.98
C ASP A 62 -0.31 8.53 -16.32
N ILE A 63 0.97 8.91 -16.26
CA ILE A 63 1.80 9.20 -17.46
C ILE A 63 2.92 8.18 -17.68
N LEU A 64 3.20 7.33 -16.69
CA LEU A 64 4.18 6.27 -16.81
C LEU A 64 3.58 5.08 -17.55
N PRO A 65 4.28 4.48 -18.55
CA PRO A 65 3.76 3.36 -19.33
C PRO A 65 3.34 2.15 -18.47
N ASP A 66 4.10 1.87 -17.41
CA ASP A 66 3.76 0.91 -16.38
C ASP A 66 4.44 1.29 -15.06
N TYR A 67 3.72 1.98 -14.18
CA TYR A 67 4.27 2.38 -12.89
C TYR A 67 4.61 1.17 -11.98
N ARG A 68 3.93 0.03 -12.13
CA ARG A 68 4.17 -1.18 -11.30
C ARG A 68 5.48 -1.83 -11.68
N GLU A 69 5.73 -1.97 -12.97
CA GLU A 69 7.00 -2.48 -13.48
C GLU A 69 8.15 -1.54 -13.12
N ASN A 70 7.96 -0.22 -13.22
CA ASN A 70 8.95 0.75 -12.76
C ASN A 70 9.27 0.61 -11.25
N CYS A 71 8.26 0.40 -10.42
CA CYS A 71 8.43 0.12 -8.99
C CYS A 71 9.21 -1.19 -8.77
N HIS A 72 8.89 -2.25 -9.52
CA HIS A 72 9.56 -3.54 -9.43
C HIS A 72 11.05 -3.45 -9.82
N ARG A 73 11.36 -2.82 -10.95
CA ARG A 73 12.75 -2.57 -11.40
C ARG A 73 13.55 -1.79 -10.37
N TYR A 74 12.92 -0.81 -9.72
CA TYR A 74 13.58 -0.07 -8.65
C TYR A 74 13.90 -0.96 -7.45
N ILE A 75 13.00 -1.88 -7.06
CA ILE A 75 13.30 -2.88 -6.00
C ILE A 75 14.48 -3.77 -6.42
N GLN A 76 14.53 -4.23 -7.67
CA GLN A 76 15.66 -5.01 -8.18
C GLN A 76 16.98 -4.22 -8.16
N PHE A 77 16.95 -2.95 -8.52
CA PHE A 77 18.10 -2.06 -8.43
C PHE A 77 18.56 -1.87 -6.97
N LEU A 78 17.65 -1.75 -6.00
CA LEU A 78 18.03 -1.68 -4.59
C LEU A 78 18.71 -2.96 -4.11
N LYS A 79 18.25 -4.13 -4.56
CA LYS A 79 18.93 -5.41 -4.30
C LYS A 79 20.35 -5.43 -4.86
N SER A 80 20.54 -4.96 -6.10
CA SER A 80 21.88 -4.87 -6.69
C SER A 80 22.80 -3.86 -5.97
N LYS A 81 22.25 -3.05 -5.05
CA LYS A 81 22.99 -2.13 -4.17
C LYS A 81 23.16 -2.67 -2.74
N GLY A 82 22.86 -3.94 -2.50
CA GLY A 82 23.03 -4.59 -1.19
C GLY A 82 21.86 -4.41 -0.23
N ILE A 83 20.72 -3.89 -0.67
CA ILE A 83 19.49 -3.89 0.12
C ILE A 83 18.79 -5.23 -0.11
N GLU A 84 19.04 -6.20 0.77
CA GLU A 84 18.57 -7.59 0.64
C GLU A 84 17.06 -7.78 0.86
N LYS A 85 16.30 -6.70 1.07
CA LYS A 85 14.85 -6.78 1.25
C LYS A 85 14.13 -6.75 -0.09
N ASP A 86 13.11 -7.60 -0.23
CA ASP A 86 12.18 -7.62 -1.37
C ASP A 86 11.20 -6.44 -1.40
N ILE A 87 11.53 -5.32 -0.73
CA ILE A 87 10.63 -4.17 -0.61
C ILE A 87 11.40 -2.86 -0.53
N CYS A 88 10.97 -1.88 -1.35
CA CYS A 88 11.46 -0.51 -1.28
C CYS A 88 10.92 0.23 -0.04
N GLY A 89 9.62 0.08 0.25
CA GLY A 89 9.00 0.56 1.49
C GLY A 89 8.80 2.08 1.62
N LYS A 90 9.27 2.91 0.68
CA LYS A 90 9.13 4.38 0.74
C LYS A 90 7.68 4.84 0.92
N CYS A 91 6.77 4.33 0.10
CA CYS A 91 5.35 4.68 0.16
C CYS A 91 4.65 4.13 1.42
N ILE A 92 5.11 3.01 1.97
CA ILE A 92 4.61 2.44 3.23
C ILE A 92 5.03 3.33 4.40
N LYS A 93 6.32 3.68 4.48
CA LYS A 93 6.86 4.56 5.52
C LYS A 93 6.18 5.93 5.49
N ALA A 94 5.99 6.50 4.30
CA ALA A 94 5.33 7.78 4.13
C ALA A 94 3.85 7.73 4.55
N CYS A 95 3.12 6.67 4.19
CA CYS A 95 1.75 6.48 4.65
C CYS A 95 1.69 6.40 6.19
N TYR A 96 2.57 5.61 6.82
CA TYR A 96 2.60 5.48 8.27
C TYR A 96 2.97 6.80 8.99
N ARG A 97 4.01 7.51 8.54
CA ARG A 97 4.57 8.65 9.29
C ARG A 97 4.04 10.03 8.89
N SER A 98 3.51 10.17 7.69
CA SER A 98 3.27 11.48 7.08
C SER A 98 1.87 11.62 6.47
N SER A 99 1.03 10.58 6.52
CA SER A 99 -0.36 10.72 6.09
C SER A 99 -1.20 11.50 7.10
N ILE A 100 -2.41 11.87 6.68
CA ILE A 100 -3.43 12.48 7.55
C ILE A 100 -3.90 11.54 8.68
N PHE A 101 -3.54 10.26 8.63
CA PHE A 101 -3.89 9.23 9.62
C PHE A 101 -2.72 8.85 10.53
N LYS A 102 -1.57 9.53 10.45
CA LYS A 102 -0.33 9.15 11.14
C LYS A 102 -0.51 8.93 12.65
N ASP A 103 -1.39 9.71 13.29
CA ASP A 103 -1.63 9.67 14.73
C ASP A 103 -2.62 8.56 15.14
N HIS A 104 -3.26 7.91 14.17
CA HIS A 104 -4.18 6.80 14.38
C HIS A 104 -3.48 5.44 14.28
N PHE A 105 -2.29 5.40 13.68
CA PHE A 105 -1.58 4.16 13.44
C PHE A 105 -0.75 3.72 14.66
N SER A 106 -0.70 2.41 14.86
CA SER A 106 0.11 1.73 15.87
C SER A 106 0.67 0.45 15.24
N LEU A 107 1.99 0.40 15.11
CA LEU A 107 2.76 -0.76 14.67
C LEU A 107 3.41 -1.48 15.85
#